data_AF-A0A1B3B2L9-F1
#
_entry.id   AF-A0A1B3B2L9-F1
#
_cell.length_a   1.000
_cell.length_b   1.000
_cell.length_c   1.000
_cell.angle_alpha   90.00
_cell.angle_beta   90.00
_cell.angle_gamma   90.00
#
_symmetry.space_group_name_H-M   'P 1'
#
loop_
_entity.id
_entity.type
_entity.pdbx_description
1 polymer ?
#
loop_
_entity_poly.entity_id
_entity_poly.type
_entity_poly.pdbx_seq_one_letter_code
_entity_poly.pdbx_strand_id
1 'polypeptide(L)' 'PRDDFKARARVLADDFGWDVTDARKIWTFGPDTTGANLLVDQTKAVQYLNEIKDSVVSGFQWATREGPIGEEPM' A
#
# COMPACT_ATOMS: atom_id res chain seq x y z
N PRO A 1 -5.88 -8.25 -10.55
CA PRO A 1 -4.87 -7.37 -11.18
C PRO A 1 -5.50 -6.22 -12.00
N ARG A 2 -6.33 -5.32 -11.42
CA ARG A 2 -7.34 -4.69 -12.30
C ARG A 2 -7.79 -3.24 -12.08
N ASP A 3 -7.25 -2.46 -11.15
CA ASP A 3 -7.55 -1.03 -11.14
C ASP A 3 -6.32 -0.20 -11.48
N ASP A 4 -6.47 0.65 -12.49
CA ASP A 4 -5.48 1.65 -12.87
C ASP A 4 -5.24 2.56 -11.66
N PHE A 5 -3.96 2.75 -11.30
CA PHE A 5 -3.58 3.55 -10.13
C PHE A 5 -4.15 4.97 -10.19
N LYS A 6 -4.46 5.50 -11.39
CA LYS A 6 -5.12 6.79 -11.56
C LYS A 6 -6.60 6.75 -11.18
N ALA A 7 -7.31 5.69 -11.55
CA ALA A 7 -8.73 5.53 -11.23
C ALA A 7 -8.93 5.38 -9.72
N ARG A 8 -8.12 4.52 -9.09
CA ARG A 8 -8.12 4.36 -7.63
C ARG A 8 -7.74 5.64 -6.89
N ALA A 9 -6.72 6.36 -7.36
CA ALA A 9 -6.34 7.64 -6.75
C ALA A 9 -7.46 8.68 -6.83
N ARG A 10 -8.28 8.62 -7.87
CA ARG A 10 -9.43 9.52 -8.04
C ARG A 10 -10.58 9.15 -7.10
N VAL A 11 -10.90 7.87 -6.94
CA VAL A 11 -11.87 7.40 -5.94
C VAL A 11 -11.45 7.80 -4.53
N LEU A 12 -10.18 7.60 -4.18
CA LEU A 12 -9.66 7.98 -2.87
C LEU A 12 -9.72 9.50 -2.63
N ALA A 13 -9.45 10.30 -3.66
CA ALA A 13 -9.53 11.76 -3.55
C ALA A 13 -10.97 12.28 -3.49
N ASP A 14 -11.85 11.77 -4.35
CA ASP A 14 -13.22 12.26 -4.51
C ASP A 14 -14.12 11.78 -3.34
N ASP A 15 -14.00 10.52 -2.91
CA ASP A 15 -14.89 9.93 -1.90
C ASP A 15 -14.31 10.02 -0.47
N PHE A 16 -12.98 10.02 -0.33
CA PHE A 16 -12.30 9.96 0.98
C PHE A 16 -11.39 11.17 1.25
N GLY A 17 -11.35 12.15 0.36
CA GLY A 17 -10.57 13.38 0.53
C GLY A 17 -9.05 13.18 0.57
N TRP A 18 -8.55 12.07 0.04
CA TRP A 18 -7.12 11.81 -0.02
C TRP A 18 -6.40 12.71 -1.02
N ASP A 19 -5.12 12.98 -0.74
CA ASP A 19 -4.27 13.63 -1.72
C ASP A 19 -3.99 12.68 -2.90
N VAL A 20 -4.23 13.17 -4.12
CA VAL A 20 -4.08 12.39 -5.36
C VAL A 20 -2.63 11.93 -5.56
N THR A 21 -1.64 12.68 -5.06
CA THR A 21 -0.22 12.32 -5.17
C THR A 21 0.14 11.20 -4.22
N ASP A 22 -0.43 11.17 -3.03
CA ASP A 22 -0.23 10.10 -2.05
C ASP A 22 -0.97 8.82 -2.45
N ALA A 23 -2.20 8.96 -2.95
CA ALA A 23 -3.00 7.85 -3.45
C ALA A 23 -2.35 7.13 -4.65
N ARG A 24 -1.49 7.83 -5.42
CA ARG A 24 -0.68 7.24 -6.49
C ARG A 24 0.56 6.50 -5.99
N LYS A 25 1.01 6.79 -4.78
CA LYS A 25 2.18 6.16 -4.15
C LYS A 25 1.84 4.94 -3.30
N ILE A 26 0.64 4.40 -3.44
CA ILE A 26 0.27 3.12 -2.83
C ILE A 26 1.09 1.99 -3.47
N TRP A 27 1.83 1.25 -2.66
CA TRP A 27 2.67 0.14 -3.08
C TRP A 27 1.92 -1.19 -3.10
N THR A 28 1.11 -1.48 -2.08
CA THR A 28 0.35 -2.73 -1.99
C THR A 28 -0.82 -2.62 -1.01
N PHE A 29 -1.77 -3.55 -1.14
CA PHE A 29 -2.87 -3.79 -0.19
C PHE A 29 -2.64 -5.13 0.49
N GLY A 30 -2.90 -5.28 1.79
CA GLY A 30 -2.66 -6.52 2.52
C GLY A 30 -3.78 -6.84 3.51
N PRO A 31 -3.98 -8.11 3.90
CA PRO A 31 -3.31 -9.33 3.43
C PRO A 31 -3.70 -9.78 2.00
N ASP A 32 -2.88 -10.63 1.38
CA ASP A 32 -3.09 -11.29 0.07
C ASP A 32 -3.49 -10.36 -1.09
N THR A 33 -2.88 -9.16 -1.16
CA THR A 33 -3.13 -8.14 -2.21
C THR A 33 -4.56 -7.57 -2.28
N THR A 34 -5.45 -7.99 -1.38
CA THR A 34 -6.88 -7.64 -1.38
C THR A 34 -7.42 -7.22 -0.02
N GLY A 35 -6.62 -7.35 1.04
CA GLY A 35 -7.03 -6.96 2.38
C GLY A 35 -7.11 -5.46 2.60
N ALA A 36 -7.70 -5.09 3.74
CA ALA A 36 -8.06 -3.71 4.07
C ALA A 36 -6.85 -2.83 4.44
N ASN A 37 -5.66 -3.40 4.64
CA ASN A 37 -4.45 -2.65 4.97
C ASN A 37 -3.80 -2.10 3.70
N LEU A 38 -3.20 -0.93 3.80
CA LEU A 38 -2.53 -0.27 2.69
C LEU A 38 -1.10 0.14 3.07
N LEU A 39 -0.19 0.07 2.11
CA LEU A 39 1.15 0.61 2.24
C LEU A 39 1.34 1.78 1.27
N VAL A 40 1.64 2.97 1.78
CA VAL A 40 1.90 4.19 0.99
C VAL A 40 3.31 4.70 1.24
N ASP A 41 4.02 5.01 0.16
CA ASP A 41 5.29 5.70 0.24
C ASP A 41 5.08 7.22 0.43
N GLN A 42 5.63 7.76 1.51
CA GLN A 42 5.61 9.19 1.86
C GLN A 42 7.00 9.83 1.85
N THR A 43 8.02 9.13 1.37
CA THR A 43 9.39 9.64 1.35
C THR A 43 9.55 10.76 0.32
N LYS A 44 10.52 11.66 0.58
CA LYS A 44 10.85 12.80 -0.28
C LYS A 44 12.35 12.78 -0.57
N ALA A 45 12.71 12.89 -1.86
CA ALA A 45 14.10 12.99 -2.33
C ALA A 45 15.04 11.83 -1.94
N VAL A 46 14.49 10.62 -1.73
CA VAL A 46 15.28 9.42 -1.43
C VAL A 46 15.50 8.62 -2.72
N GLN A 47 16.76 8.36 -3.05
CA GLN A 47 17.14 7.57 -4.22
C GLN A 47 17.04 6.07 -3.93
N TYR A 48 16.90 5.26 -4.97
CA TYR A 48 16.92 3.79 -4.88
C TYR A 48 15.78 3.12 -4.08
N LEU A 49 14.72 3.85 -3.70
CA LEU A 49 13.55 3.24 -3.02
C LEU A 49 12.88 2.14 -3.81
N ASN A 50 12.92 2.22 -5.14
CA ASN A 50 12.35 1.19 -6.00
C ASN A 50 13.11 -0.15 -5.88
N GLU A 51 14.38 -0.14 -5.43
CA GLU A 51 15.16 -1.37 -5.24
C GLU A 51 14.70 -2.15 -4.00
N ILE A 52 14.28 -1.46 -2.94
CA ILE A 52 13.77 -2.10 -1.72
C ILE A 52 12.26 -2.36 -1.76
N LYS A 53 11.56 -1.84 -2.77
CA LYS A 53 10.11 -1.87 -2.85
C LYS A 53 9.56 -3.29 -2.73
N ASP A 54 10.13 -4.24 -3.47
CA ASP A 54 9.67 -5.64 -3.47
C ASP A 54 9.90 -6.32 -2.13
N SER A 55 11.02 -6.02 -1.47
CA SER A 55 11.35 -6.53 -0.14
C SER A 55 10.37 -6.00 0.92
N VAL A 56 10.06 -4.70 0.88
CA VAL A 56 9.12 -4.08 1.82
C VAL A 56 7.69 -4.57 1.58
N VAL A 57 7.27 -4.70 0.31
CA VAL A 57 5.95 -5.24 -0.03
C VAL A 57 5.80 -6.67 0.47
N SER A 58 6.82 -7.51 0.29
CA SER A 58 6.79 -8.90 0.76
C SER A 58 6.72 -9.00 2.29
N GLY A 59 7.51 -8.20 3.00
CA GLY A 59 7.46 -8.12 4.46
C GLY A 59 6.12 -7.61 4.98
N PHE A 60 5.51 -6.62 4.30
CA PHE A 60 4.20 -6.10 4.66
C PHE A 60 3.10 -7.16 4.50
N GLN A 61 3.08 -7.91 3.39
CA GLN A 61 2.11 -8.99 3.20
C GLN A 61 2.21 -10.03 4.31
N TRP A 62 3.43 -10.44 4.65
CA TRP A 62 3.69 -11.38 5.72
C TRP A 62 3.20 -10.86 7.08
N ALA A 63 3.57 -9.63 7.43
CA ALA A 63 3.16 -8.99 8.67
C ALA A 63 1.63 -8.80 8.77
N THR A 64 0.96 -8.44 7.67
CA THR A 64 -0.52 -8.30 7.63
C THR A 64 -1.25 -9.63 7.70
N ARG A 65 -0.60 -10.72 7.32
CA ARG A 65 -1.20 -12.06 7.38
C ARG A 65 -1.08 -12.66 8.78
N GLU A 66 0.05 -12.46 9.44
CA GLU A 66 0.29 -13.03 10.76
C GLU A 66 -0.21 -12.10 11.86
N GLY A 67 -0.09 -10.78 11.75
CA GLY A 67 -0.61 -9.88 12.77
C GLY A 67 0.14 -9.94 14.12
N PRO A 68 0.42 -8.78 14.74
CA PRO A 68 1.40 -8.72 15.84
C PRO A 68 0.86 -9.11 17.23
N ILE A 69 -0.46 -9.22 17.41
CA ILE A 69 -1.08 -9.38 18.74
C ILE A 69 -1.42 -10.84 19.05
N GLY A 70 -1.84 -11.61 18.05
CA GLY A 70 -2.39 -12.96 18.28
C GLY A 70 -2.19 -13.94 17.13
N GLU A 71 -1.27 -13.67 16.19
CA GLU A 71 -1.10 -14.47 14.97
C GLU A 71 -2.38 -14.54 14.09
N GLU A 72 -3.20 -13.48 14.11
CA GLU A 72 -4.41 -13.35 13.29
C GLU A 72 -4.25 -12.28 12.18
N PRO A 73 -4.84 -12.49 10.99
CA PRO A 73 -4.76 -11.53 9.90
C PRO A 73 -5.33 -10.17 10.28
N MET A 74 -4.59 -9.11 9.93
CA MET A 74 -4.96 -7.70 10.15
C MET A 74 -6.01 -7.22 9.16
#